data_AF-A0A2V8VEC6-F1
#
_entry.id   AF-A0A2V8VEC6-F1
#
_cell.length_a   1.000
_cell.length_b   1.000
_cell.length_c   1.000
_cell.angle_alpha   90.00
_cell.angle_beta   90.00
_cell.angle_gamma   90.00
#
_symmetry.space_group_name_H-M   'P 1'
#
loop_
_entity.id
_entity.type
_entity.pdbx_description
1 polymer ?
#
loop_
_entity_poly.entity_id
_entity_poly.type
_entity_poly.pdbx_seq_one_letter_code
_entity_poly.pdbx_strand_id
1 'polypeptide(L)'
;MRRIFLALSIFTSLRAAENTTYRNTADGVAYTGSRTCAGCHPKIYRDYIGTAMGRSMALATSAAHLENVPPTASVFNEKLNRHFEVSRQGMALYQGEYELDASGQEVFRTAHKLEYVIGSGVNGYTYIVRRGDYLFQAPLSYYSRRKNWDQSPGYEFADYGFNRPIAAACIGCHSGRAQPVRDRAGLFGDPPFHELAIGCENCHGPGALHATEKAKGAVPSKGPDRSIVNPAKLPARLAEDICMNCHQGSDTRVLQPGKDYLDFRPGTPLRDTLAILRIPLKRDAAGQSDLLEHHFSMQLSQCYRASDGRLSCLTCHQIHSMPRPTETAAYYRARCLSCHTGSSCRSPRPQRLARADDCAGCHMPKRPVEFIAHSALTNHRIIARPDEQLPEEAFTQTTPDLPDLVYANRPLHAAKASLPPIMLLQAFGELMEKDPAYQPRYLAVLDHLSKAPPDQPLVQAALGRKMLRGAPELNTAAIAHLSRAIEMGFSASIAYQDLAEALAKAGRIQEAIGALERGIAFSPYAPALYKELALHYINLKRYLEAKKTMERYVELFPEDDFVRGLLVKVR
;
A
#
# COMPACT_ATOMS: atom_id res chain seq x y z
N MET A 1 32.59 65.55 -7.23
CA MET A 1 31.33 64.87 -7.60
C MET A 1 31.49 63.37 -7.36
N ARG A 2 31.03 62.89 -6.21
CA ARG A 2 31.18 61.49 -5.75
C ARG A 2 29.89 60.71 -6.02
N ARG A 3 30.02 59.52 -6.60
CA ARG A 3 28.94 58.56 -6.84
C ARG A 3 28.46 57.97 -5.52
N ILE A 4 27.16 58.03 -5.26
CA ILE A 4 26.49 57.36 -4.14
C ILE A 4 25.87 56.07 -4.71
N PHE A 5 26.39 54.92 -4.27
CA PHE A 5 25.71 53.63 -4.41
C PHE A 5 24.71 53.50 -3.27
N LEU A 6 23.42 53.42 -3.58
CA LEU A 6 22.39 53.04 -2.61
C LEU A 6 22.19 51.52 -2.74
N ALA A 7 22.72 50.77 -1.78
CA ALA A 7 22.42 49.35 -1.60
C ALA A 7 20.96 49.23 -1.10
N LEU A 8 20.06 48.72 -1.94
CA LEU A 8 18.73 48.33 -1.50
C LEU A 8 18.82 46.90 -0.94
N SER A 9 18.80 46.79 0.38
CA SER A 9 18.76 45.54 1.13
C SER A 9 17.52 44.73 0.74
N ILE A 10 17.72 43.59 0.07
CA ILE A 10 16.73 42.51 -0.04
C ILE A 10 16.75 41.75 1.29
N PHE A 11 16.10 42.30 2.30
CA PHE A 11 15.73 41.61 3.52
C PHE A 11 14.24 41.81 3.71
N THR A 12 13.43 40.84 3.27
CA THR A 12 12.21 40.35 3.94
C THR A 12 11.40 39.44 3.02
N SER A 13 11.66 38.13 3.08
CA SER A 13 10.62 37.10 2.87
C SER A 13 10.88 35.87 3.76
N LEU A 14 11.55 36.07 4.91
CA LEU A 14 11.76 35.06 5.95
C LEU A 14 10.73 35.17 7.12
N ARG A 15 9.64 35.91 6.91
CA ARG A 15 8.55 36.06 7.89
C ARG A 15 7.21 35.69 7.25
N ALA A 16 6.89 34.40 7.26
CA ALA A 16 5.52 33.85 7.38
C ALA A 16 5.53 32.30 7.30
N ALA A 17 6.48 31.63 7.97
CA ALA A 17 6.28 30.25 8.42
C ALA A 17 5.72 30.26 9.86
N GLU A 18 4.83 31.21 10.17
CA GLU A 18 4.06 31.20 11.40
C GLU A 18 3.09 30.00 11.34
N ASN A 19 3.50 28.92 12.00
CA ASN A 19 2.67 27.82 12.51
C ASN A 19 1.31 27.62 11.79
N THR A 20 1.33 26.92 10.64
CA THR A 20 0.13 26.28 10.08
C THR A 20 -0.33 25.05 10.87
N THR A 21 0.28 24.80 12.03
CA THR A 21 0.06 23.63 12.88
C THR A 21 -1.38 23.58 13.36
N TYR A 22 -2.06 22.50 13.02
CA TYR A 22 -3.39 22.19 13.52
C TYR A 22 -3.28 21.41 14.81
N ARG A 23 -4.07 21.78 15.83
CA ARG A 23 -3.98 21.19 17.17
C ARG A 23 -4.42 19.73 17.20
N ASN A 24 -5.23 19.29 16.24
CA ASN A 24 -5.65 17.89 16.16
C ASN A 24 -4.60 16.93 15.59
N THR A 25 -3.48 17.44 15.07
CA THR A 25 -2.36 16.60 14.65
C THR A 25 -1.43 16.25 15.81
N ALA A 26 -1.69 16.79 17.01
CA ALA A 26 -0.92 16.47 18.20
C ALA A 26 -1.13 15.00 18.62
N ASP A 27 -0.10 14.42 19.22
CA ASP A 27 -0.17 13.08 19.78
C ASP A 27 -1.27 12.98 20.84
N GLY A 28 -1.96 11.84 20.89
CA GLY A 28 -3.03 11.56 21.84
C GLY A 28 -4.41 12.13 21.47
N VAL A 29 -4.56 12.94 20.41
CA VAL A 29 -5.89 13.36 19.96
C VAL A 29 -6.62 12.16 19.33
N ALA A 30 -7.81 11.87 19.87
CA ALA A 30 -8.60 10.71 19.49
C ALA A 30 -9.39 10.94 18.19
N TYR A 31 -9.55 9.86 17.45
CA TYR A 31 -10.45 9.74 16.31
C TYR A 31 -11.87 9.41 16.80
N THR A 32 -12.88 9.91 16.08
CA THR A 32 -14.31 9.82 16.45
C THR A 32 -15.18 9.15 15.38
N GLY A 33 -14.63 8.89 14.20
CA GLY A 33 -15.33 8.34 13.04
C GLY A 33 -16.24 9.35 12.34
N SER A 34 -16.43 9.17 11.03
CA SER A 34 -17.17 10.12 10.17
C SER A 34 -18.61 10.38 10.60
N ARG A 35 -19.24 9.46 11.33
CA ARG A 35 -20.62 9.63 11.83
C ARG A 35 -20.75 10.82 12.79
N THR A 36 -19.71 11.11 13.57
CA THR A 36 -19.66 12.30 14.44
C THR A 36 -19.79 13.58 13.64
N CYS A 37 -19.15 13.63 12.47
CA CYS A 37 -19.19 14.78 11.57
C CYS A 37 -20.58 15.02 10.95
N ALA A 38 -21.38 13.96 10.77
CA ALA A 38 -22.69 14.03 10.13
C ALA A 38 -23.71 14.90 10.89
N GLY A 39 -23.57 15.02 12.21
CA GLY A 39 -24.47 15.83 13.04
C GLY A 39 -24.41 17.33 12.71
N CYS A 40 -23.20 17.86 12.50
CA CYS A 40 -22.99 19.28 12.16
C CYS A 40 -22.82 19.52 10.65
N HIS A 41 -22.39 18.51 9.90
CA HIS A 41 -22.13 18.59 8.45
C HIS A 41 -22.95 17.57 7.63
N PRO A 42 -24.29 17.54 7.76
CA PRO A 42 -25.12 16.49 7.18
C PRO A 42 -25.09 16.44 5.64
N LYS A 43 -24.97 17.61 4.99
CA LYS A 43 -24.86 17.68 3.52
C LYS A 43 -23.53 17.10 3.02
N ILE A 44 -22.41 17.55 3.61
CA ILE A 44 -21.07 17.09 3.23
C ILE A 44 -20.96 15.58 3.42
N TYR A 45 -21.42 15.09 4.57
CA TYR A 45 -21.42 13.66 4.86
C TYR A 45 -22.21 12.86 3.81
N ARG A 46 -23.46 13.27 3.52
CA ARG A 46 -24.32 12.58 2.55
C ARG A 46 -23.72 12.55 1.15
N ASP A 47 -23.15 13.67 0.70
CA ASP A 47 -22.51 13.76 -0.61
C ASP A 47 -21.25 12.89 -0.65
N TYR A 48 -20.44 12.92 0.42
CA TYR A 48 -19.17 12.21 0.50
C TYR A 48 -19.32 10.69 0.53
N ILE A 49 -20.26 10.14 1.30
CA ILE A 49 -20.46 8.68 1.37
C ILE A 49 -20.91 8.08 0.04
N GLY A 50 -21.39 8.89 -0.90
CA GLY A 50 -21.70 8.46 -2.28
C GLY A 50 -20.47 8.40 -3.20
N THR A 51 -19.35 9.00 -2.80
CA THR A 51 -18.11 9.05 -3.60
C THR A 51 -17.45 7.67 -3.71
N ALA A 52 -16.47 7.54 -4.61
CA ALA A 52 -15.68 6.32 -4.71
C ALA A 52 -14.86 6.04 -3.43
N MET A 53 -14.36 7.08 -2.76
CA MET A 53 -13.65 6.95 -1.47
C MET A 53 -14.60 6.55 -0.34
N GLY A 54 -15.75 7.21 -0.23
CA GLY A 54 -16.78 6.88 0.77
C GLY A 54 -17.42 5.49 0.59
N ARG A 55 -17.15 4.83 -0.55
CA ARG A 55 -17.55 3.45 -0.86
C ARG A 55 -16.34 2.54 -1.13
N SER A 56 -15.15 2.90 -0.66
CA SER A 56 -13.91 2.15 -0.93
C SER A 56 -13.91 0.76 -0.31
N MET A 57 -14.74 0.53 0.71
CA MET A 57 -14.84 -0.74 1.39
C MET A 57 -16.23 -0.89 2.04
N ALA A 58 -16.75 -2.10 2.08
CA ALA A 58 -18.03 -2.42 2.71
C ALA A 58 -18.03 -3.86 3.24
N LEU A 59 -19.10 -4.24 3.94
CA LEU A 59 -19.41 -5.65 4.16
C LEU A 59 -19.77 -6.29 2.82
N ALA A 60 -19.23 -7.47 2.55
CA ALA A 60 -19.56 -8.24 1.35
C ALA A 60 -21.04 -8.69 1.36
N THR A 61 -21.69 -8.64 2.52
CA THR A 61 -23.12 -8.95 2.69
C THR A 61 -24.05 -7.76 2.45
N SER A 62 -23.53 -6.57 2.15
CA SER A 62 -24.36 -5.38 1.98
C SER A 62 -25.21 -5.45 0.70
N ALA A 63 -26.51 -5.14 0.80
CA ALA A 63 -27.43 -5.18 -0.33
C ALA A 63 -26.95 -4.32 -1.52
N ALA A 64 -26.48 -3.10 -1.24
CA ALA A 64 -25.94 -2.20 -2.26
C ALA A 64 -24.74 -2.79 -3.02
N HIS A 65 -23.90 -3.59 -2.36
CA HIS A 65 -22.81 -4.29 -3.05
C HIS A 65 -23.36 -5.47 -3.86
N LEU A 66 -24.22 -6.28 -3.27
CA LEU A 66 -24.76 -7.51 -3.85
C LEU A 66 -25.63 -7.28 -5.10
N GLU A 67 -26.19 -6.08 -5.29
CA GLU A 67 -26.88 -5.67 -6.52
C GLU A 67 -25.93 -5.51 -7.72
N ASN A 68 -24.62 -5.35 -7.48
CA ASN A 68 -23.62 -5.05 -8.50
C ASN A 68 -22.78 -6.25 -8.95
N VAL A 69 -23.01 -7.44 -8.38
CA VAL A 69 -22.22 -8.64 -8.67
C VAL A 69 -23.13 -9.85 -8.88
N PRO A 70 -22.83 -10.74 -9.83
CA PRO A 70 -23.65 -11.92 -10.05
C PRO A 70 -23.53 -12.87 -8.84
N PRO A 71 -24.61 -13.58 -8.48
CA PRO A 71 -24.65 -14.42 -7.29
C PRO A 71 -23.84 -15.70 -7.41
N THR A 72 -23.47 -16.09 -8.63
CA THR A 72 -22.68 -17.29 -8.92
C THR A 72 -21.62 -17.00 -9.97
N ALA A 73 -20.52 -17.75 -9.92
CA ALA A 73 -19.51 -17.78 -10.96
C ALA A 73 -18.74 -19.10 -10.91
N SER A 74 -18.17 -19.50 -12.05
CA SER A 74 -17.19 -20.56 -12.16
C SER A 74 -16.05 -20.08 -13.05
N VAL A 75 -14.82 -20.23 -12.58
CA VAL A 75 -13.60 -19.80 -13.26
C VAL A 75 -12.61 -20.96 -13.22
N PHE A 76 -12.15 -21.42 -14.38
CA PHE A 76 -11.08 -22.41 -14.46
C PHE A 76 -9.75 -21.71 -14.66
N ASN A 77 -8.74 -22.09 -13.87
CA ASN A 77 -7.37 -21.64 -14.03
C ASN A 77 -6.52 -22.78 -14.59
N GLU A 78 -6.12 -22.65 -15.85
CA GLU A 78 -5.32 -23.66 -16.55
C GLU A 78 -3.94 -23.86 -15.92
N LYS A 79 -3.27 -22.79 -15.49
CA LYS A 79 -1.92 -22.83 -14.90
C LYS A 79 -1.89 -23.65 -13.60
N LEU A 80 -2.95 -23.54 -12.81
CA LEU A 80 -3.11 -24.25 -11.54
C LEU A 80 -3.89 -25.56 -11.67
N ASN A 81 -4.45 -25.85 -12.85
CA ASN A 81 -5.44 -26.92 -13.06
C ASN A 81 -6.56 -26.91 -11.99
N ARG A 82 -7.11 -25.72 -11.71
CA ARG A 82 -8.03 -25.52 -10.57
C ARG A 82 -9.30 -24.80 -10.96
N HIS A 83 -10.41 -25.23 -10.39
CA HIS A 83 -11.69 -24.56 -10.50
C HIS A 83 -11.92 -23.66 -9.29
N PHE A 84 -12.35 -22.43 -9.54
CA PHE A 84 -12.79 -21.48 -8.55
C PHE A 84 -14.27 -21.19 -8.73
N GLU A 85 -14.99 -21.10 -7.63
CA GLU A 85 -16.44 -20.90 -7.63
C GLU A 85 -16.82 -19.72 -6.75
N VAL A 86 -17.85 -18.99 -7.16
CA VAL A 86 -18.56 -18.04 -6.31
C VAL A 86 -19.98 -18.54 -6.14
N SER A 87 -20.50 -18.48 -4.92
CA SER A 87 -21.89 -18.80 -4.64
C SER A 87 -22.48 -17.85 -3.60
N ARG A 88 -23.79 -17.62 -3.68
CA ARG A 88 -24.54 -16.78 -2.74
C ARG A 88 -25.57 -17.60 -1.99
N GLN A 89 -25.56 -17.50 -0.66
CA GLN A 89 -26.56 -18.08 0.22
C GLN A 89 -27.20 -16.96 1.05
N GLY A 90 -28.41 -16.54 0.69
CA GLY A 90 -29.04 -15.35 1.26
C GLY A 90 -28.23 -14.08 0.97
N MET A 91 -27.73 -13.41 2.01
CA MET A 91 -26.82 -12.26 1.87
C MET A 91 -25.34 -12.63 1.96
N ALA A 92 -25.00 -13.87 2.28
CA ALA A 92 -23.61 -14.31 2.35
C ALA A 92 -23.09 -14.71 0.97
N LEU A 93 -21.94 -14.17 0.59
CA LEU A 93 -21.16 -14.64 -0.55
C LEU A 93 -20.07 -15.60 -0.05
N TYR A 94 -19.84 -16.64 -0.83
CA TYR A 94 -18.76 -17.61 -0.62
C TYR A 94 -17.93 -17.68 -1.88
N GLN A 95 -16.63 -17.89 -1.68
CA GLN A 95 -15.75 -18.31 -2.75
C GLN A 95 -15.11 -19.63 -2.36
N GLY A 96 -15.05 -20.56 -3.30
CA GLY A 96 -14.36 -21.84 -3.13
C GLY A 96 -13.37 -22.13 -4.23
N GLU A 97 -12.53 -23.12 -3.99
CA GLU A 97 -11.65 -23.72 -4.98
C GLU A 97 -11.63 -25.24 -4.82
N TYR A 98 -11.48 -25.95 -5.93
CA TYR A 98 -11.34 -27.39 -5.97
C TYR A 98 -10.54 -27.84 -7.19
N GLU A 99 -9.98 -29.05 -7.10
CA GLU A 99 -9.19 -29.69 -8.16
C GLU A 99 -9.76 -31.09 -8.41
N LEU A 100 -9.74 -31.50 -9.69
CA LEU A 100 -10.18 -32.82 -10.13
C LEU A 100 -8.97 -33.64 -10.57
N ASP A 101 -8.97 -34.94 -10.25
CA ASP A 101 -8.03 -35.88 -10.86
C ASP A 101 -8.44 -36.27 -12.28
N ALA A 102 -7.62 -37.12 -12.93
CA ALA A 102 -7.87 -37.61 -14.28
C ALA A 102 -9.16 -38.44 -14.43
N SER A 103 -9.74 -38.93 -13.33
CA SER A 103 -11.03 -39.64 -13.33
C SER A 103 -12.24 -38.71 -13.13
N GLY A 104 -11.99 -37.41 -12.92
CA GLY A 104 -13.02 -36.41 -12.63
C GLY A 104 -13.44 -36.38 -11.16
N GLN A 105 -12.68 -37.02 -10.26
CA GLN A 105 -12.96 -37.01 -8.83
C GLN A 105 -12.26 -35.84 -8.14
N GLU A 106 -12.97 -35.16 -7.23
CA GLU A 106 -12.38 -34.10 -6.41
C GLU A 106 -11.27 -34.64 -5.52
N VAL A 107 -10.08 -34.05 -5.62
CA VAL A 107 -8.92 -34.41 -4.79
C VAL A 107 -8.73 -33.46 -3.59
N PHE A 108 -9.31 -32.27 -3.67
CA PHE A 108 -9.57 -31.39 -2.53
C PHE A 108 -10.67 -30.38 -2.89
N ARG A 109 -11.31 -29.82 -1.86
CA ARG A 109 -12.23 -28.68 -1.98
C ARG A 109 -12.13 -27.83 -0.73
N THR A 110 -12.13 -26.52 -0.90
CA THR A 110 -12.33 -25.57 0.19
C THR A 110 -13.28 -24.47 -0.23
N ALA A 111 -14.00 -23.89 0.73
CA ALA A 111 -14.91 -22.77 0.53
C ALA A 111 -14.92 -21.86 1.74
N HIS A 112 -14.89 -20.56 1.49
CA HIS A 112 -14.79 -19.54 2.52
C HIS A 112 -15.82 -18.44 2.32
N LYS A 113 -16.42 -17.99 3.43
CA LYS A 113 -17.29 -16.82 3.44
C LYS A 113 -16.46 -15.56 3.15
N LEU A 114 -16.96 -14.74 2.24
CA LEU A 114 -16.42 -13.41 1.97
C LEU A 114 -17.03 -12.45 3.00
N GLU A 115 -16.20 -11.86 3.85
CA GLU A 115 -16.66 -11.02 4.97
C GLU A 115 -16.69 -9.54 4.56
N TYR A 116 -15.63 -9.08 3.90
CA TYR A 116 -15.50 -7.70 3.44
C TYR A 116 -15.23 -7.63 1.95
N VAL A 117 -15.54 -6.49 1.36
CA VAL A 117 -15.24 -6.16 -0.02
C VAL A 117 -14.49 -4.83 -0.08
N ILE A 118 -13.37 -4.80 -0.80
CA ILE A 118 -12.61 -3.62 -1.19
C ILE A 118 -13.02 -3.23 -2.62
N GLY A 119 -13.28 -1.94 -2.84
CA GLY A 119 -13.60 -1.36 -4.13
C GLY A 119 -15.00 -0.76 -4.17
N SER A 120 -15.15 0.34 -4.90
CA SER A 120 -16.41 1.07 -5.08
C SER A 120 -17.23 0.67 -6.31
N GLY A 121 -16.74 -0.32 -7.07
CA GLY A 121 -17.30 -0.73 -8.36
C GLY A 121 -16.86 0.12 -9.56
N VAL A 122 -16.01 1.14 -9.37
CA VAL A 122 -15.45 1.93 -10.48
C VAL A 122 -14.55 1.06 -11.39
N ASN A 123 -13.81 0.13 -10.77
CA ASN A 123 -12.90 -0.78 -11.48
C ASN A 123 -13.29 -2.23 -11.24
N GLY A 124 -13.56 -2.57 -9.98
CA GLY A 124 -13.94 -3.90 -9.56
C GLY A 124 -14.10 -3.99 -8.04
N TYR A 125 -14.31 -5.22 -7.59
CA TYR A 125 -14.45 -5.62 -6.20
C TYR A 125 -13.49 -6.76 -5.91
N THR A 126 -12.70 -6.61 -4.84
CA THR A 126 -11.81 -7.65 -4.31
C THR A 126 -12.25 -7.99 -2.90
N TYR A 127 -12.23 -9.27 -2.54
CA TYR A 127 -12.85 -9.74 -1.31
C TYR A 127 -11.84 -10.15 -0.26
N ILE A 128 -12.27 -10.09 1.00
CA ILE A 128 -11.49 -10.50 2.16
C ILE A 128 -12.21 -11.66 2.86
N VAL A 129 -11.45 -12.71 3.12
CA VAL A 129 -11.84 -13.83 3.99
C VAL A 129 -11.29 -13.59 5.39
N ARG A 130 -12.11 -13.82 6.42
CA ARG A 130 -11.72 -13.77 7.83
C ARG A 130 -11.60 -15.20 8.39
N ARG A 131 -10.48 -15.52 9.05
CA ARG A 131 -10.29 -16.76 9.82
C ARG A 131 -9.75 -16.40 11.20
N GLY A 132 -10.63 -16.45 12.22
CA GLY A 132 -10.34 -15.85 13.52
C GLY A 132 -10.02 -14.36 13.35
N ASP A 133 -8.90 -13.92 13.86
CA ASP A 133 -8.44 -12.53 13.76
C ASP A 133 -7.54 -12.26 12.55
N TYR A 134 -7.38 -13.26 11.67
CA TYR A 134 -6.61 -13.10 10.44
C TYR A 134 -7.50 -12.76 9.24
N LEU A 135 -7.04 -11.82 8.43
CA LEU A 135 -7.65 -11.39 7.18
C LEU A 135 -6.79 -11.80 5.98
N PHE A 136 -7.43 -12.41 4.98
CA PHE A 136 -6.80 -12.88 3.75
C PHE A 136 -7.53 -12.33 2.54
N GLN A 137 -6.80 -12.04 1.47
CA GLN A 137 -7.40 -11.74 0.18
C GLN A 137 -7.99 -13.02 -0.43
N ALA A 138 -9.17 -12.92 -1.03
CA ALA A 138 -9.77 -14.02 -1.75
C ALA A 138 -9.20 -14.15 -3.19
N PRO A 139 -9.09 -15.35 -3.78
CA PRO A 139 -8.46 -15.57 -5.09
C PRO A 139 -9.15 -14.92 -6.28
N LEU A 140 -10.44 -14.57 -6.18
CA LEU A 140 -11.18 -13.96 -7.29
C LEU A 140 -11.63 -12.54 -6.94
N SER A 141 -11.60 -11.70 -7.95
CA SER A 141 -12.15 -10.35 -7.96
C SER A 141 -13.19 -10.21 -9.07
N TYR A 142 -14.19 -9.35 -8.87
CA TYR A 142 -15.16 -9.01 -9.91
C TYR A 142 -14.74 -7.71 -10.61
N TYR A 143 -14.51 -7.76 -11.92
CA TYR A 143 -14.08 -6.60 -12.70
C TYR A 143 -15.25 -5.90 -13.38
N SER A 144 -15.66 -4.74 -12.86
CA SER A 144 -16.91 -4.07 -13.23
C SER A 144 -16.99 -3.67 -14.72
N ARG A 145 -15.86 -3.34 -15.35
CA ARG A 145 -15.85 -3.00 -16.79
C ARG A 145 -16.01 -4.20 -17.70
N ARG A 146 -15.33 -5.30 -17.36
CA ARG A 146 -15.38 -6.57 -18.10
C ARG A 146 -16.63 -7.39 -17.74
N LYS A 147 -17.28 -7.05 -16.62
CA LYS A 147 -18.44 -7.74 -16.04
C LYS A 147 -18.19 -9.22 -15.78
N ASN A 148 -16.97 -9.58 -15.43
CA ASN A 148 -16.57 -10.96 -15.16
C ASN A 148 -15.82 -11.10 -13.83
N TRP A 149 -15.82 -12.32 -13.30
CA TRP A 149 -14.91 -12.74 -12.25
C TRP A 149 -13.62 -13.24 -12.88
N ASP A 150 -12.49 -12.91 -12.27
CA ASP A 150 -11.17 -13.33 -12.71
C ASP A 150 -10.22 -13.26 -11.50
N GLN A 151 -8.98 -13.74 -11.66
CA GLN A 151 -8.00 -13.77 -10.57
C GLN A 151 -7.82 -12.40 -9.94
N SER A 152 -7.75 -12.41 -8.62
CA SER A 152 -7.46 -11.24 -7.80
C SER A 152 -6.05 -10.72 -8.11
N PRO A 153 -5.83 -9.40 -8.10
CA PRO A 153 -4.53 -8.87 -8.48
C PRO A 153 -3.41 -9.33 -7.55
N GLY A 154 -2.31 -9.80 -8.12
CA GLY A 154 -1.17 -10.44 -7.46
C GLY A 154 -1.18 -11.97 -7.53
N TYR A 155 -2.32 -12.62 -7.83
CA TYR A 155 -2.41 -14.09 -7.96
C TYR A 155 -1.79 -14.61 -9.27
N GLU A 156 -1.44 -13.74 -10.20
CA GLU A 156 -0.70 -14.07 -11.42
C GLU A 156 0.74 -14.55 -11.13
N PHE A 157 1.33 -14.12 -10.01
CA PHE A 157 2.74 -14.36 -9.68
C PHE A 157 2.99 -15.64 -8.89
N ALA A 158 2.03 -16.09 -8.07
CA ALA A 158 2.16 -17.30 -7.26
C ALA A 158 0.78 -17.86 -6.87
N ASP A 159 0.74 -19.15 -6.53
CA ASP A 159 -0.41 -19.75 -5.89
C ASP A 159 -0.42 -19.41 -4.40
N TYR A 160 -1.42 -18.64 -3.97
CA TYR A 160 -1.60 -18.29 -2.58
C TYR A 160 -2.84 -18.96 -1.96
N GLY A 161 -3.66 -19.67 -2.75
CA GLY A 161 -4.99 -20.11 -2.33
C GLY A 161 -5.75 -19.02 -1.56
N PHE A 162 -6.34 -19.38 -0.43
CA PHE A 162 -6.97 -18.44 0.51
C PHE A 162 -6.03 -17.95 1.64
N ASN A 163 -4.72 -18.02 1.42
CA ASN A 163 -3.69 -17.76 2.44
C ASN A 163 -2.89 -16.48 2.22
N ARG A 164 -3.25 -15.61 1.25
CA ARG A 164 -2.57 -14.32 1.05
C ARG A 164 -2.99 -13.29 2.11
N PRO A 165 -2.12 -12.91 3.07
CA PRO A 165 -2.53 -12.03 4.17
C PRO A 165 -2.79 -10.59 3.69
N ILE A 166 -3.78 -9.92 4.29
CA ILE A 166 -4.01 -8.49 4.11
C ILE A 166 -2.98 -7.71 4.94
N ALA A 167 -2.07 -7.00 4.26
CA ALA A 167 -1.05 -6.19 4.93
C ALA A 167 -1.60 -4.82 5.39
N ALA A 168 -1.03 -4.31 6.49
CA ALA A 168 -1.33 -2.97 7.02
C ALA A 168 -1.13 -1.86 5.97
N ALA A 169 -0.06 -1.96 5.17
CA ALA A 169 0.25 -1.04 4.08
C ALA A 169 -0.88 -0.95 3.04
N CYS A 170 -1.50 -2.08 2.71
CA CYS A 170 -2.59 -2.13 1.73
C CYS A 170 -3.86 -1.54 2.34
N ILE A 171 -4.26 -2.04 3.52
CA ILE A 171 -5.57 -1.72 4.08
C ILE A 171 -5.66 -0.28 4.59
N GLY A 172 -4.53 0.34 4.97
CA GLY A 172 -4.46 1.76 5.31
C GLY A 172 -4.88 2.69 4.17
N CYS A 173 -4.75 2.25 2.91
CA CYS A 173 -5.18 3.02 1.73
C CYS A 173 -6.61 2.72 1.29
N HIS A 174 -7.21 1.62 1.75
CA HIS A 174 -8.53 1.16 1.33
C HIS A 174 -9.62 1.35 2.38
N SER A 175 -9.23 1.52 3.65
CA SER A 175 -10.15 1.58 4.77
C SER A 175 -10.08 2.88 5.55
N GLY A 176 -11.16 3.19 6.26
CA GLY A 176 -11.24 4.39 7.11
C GLY A 176 -10.30 4.27 8.30
N ARG A 177 -10.51 3.23 9.11
CA ARG A 177 -9.73 2.96 10.33
C ARG A 177 -9.61 1.46 10.58
N ALA A 178 -8.60 0.84 9.99
CA ALA A 178 -8.21 -0.53 10.29
C ALA A 178 -7.52 -0.66 11.65
N GLN A 179 -7.49 -1.87 12.19
CA GLN A 179 -6.77 -2.23 13.41
C GLN A 179 -5.77 -3.40 13.15
N PRO A 180 -4.77 -3.24 12.25
CA PRO A 180 -3.75 -4.26 12.08
C PRO A 180 -2.91 -4.39 13.36
N VAL A 181 -2.54 -5.62 13.72
CA VAL A 181 -1.58 -5.85 14.80
C VAL A 181 -0.17 -5.62 14.25
N ARG A 182 0.56 -4.72 14.92
CA ARG A 182 1.92 -4.35 14.54
C ARG A 182 2.82 -5.58 14.37
N ASP A 183 3.59 -5.60 13.28
CA ASP A 183 4.54 -6.65 12.94
C ASP A 183 3.93 -8.08 12.85
N ARG A 184 2.61 -8.19 12.64
CA ARG A 184 1.90 -9.47 12.47
C ARG A 184 1.08 -9.45 11.18
N ALA A 185 1.68 -9.95 10.09
CA ALA A 185 1.05 -9.98 8.78
C ALA A 185 -0.33 -10.66 8.81
N GLY A 186 -1.35 -9.94 8.33
CA GLY A 186 -2.71 -10.44 8.26
C GLY A 186 -3.47 -10.50 9.58
N LEU A 187 -2.85 -10.23 10.74
CA LEU A 187 -3.52 -10.25 12.05
C LEU A 187 -4.11 -8.87 12.38
N PHE A 188 -5.34 -8.85 12.87
CA PHE A 188 -6.08 -7.63 13.21
C PHE A 188 -6.68 -7.72 14.62
N GLY A 189 -7.04 -6.58 15.21
CA GLY A 189 -7.89 -6.53 16.40
C GLY A 189 -9.32 -6.98 16.09
N ASP A 190 -10.14 -7.13 17.14
CA ASP A 190 -11.57 -7.41 17.00
C ASP A 190 -12.39 -6.25 17.60
N PRO A 191 -13.19 -5.51 16.80
CA PRO A 191 -13.39 -5.69 15.36
C PRO A 191 -12.16 -5.26 14.53
N PRO A 192 -11.91 -5.79 13.31
CA PRO A 192 -10.73 -5.43 12.52
C PRO A 192 -10.77 -3.99 11.97
N PHE A 193 -11.95 -3.36 11.97
CA PHE A 193 -12.16 -2.00 11.47
C PHE A 193 -13.06 -1.21 12.43
N HIS A 194 -12.65 0.00 12.79
CA HIS A 194 -13.54 0.99 13.40
C HIS A 194 -14.35 1.76 12.36
N GLU A 195 -13.81 1.89 11.14
CA GLU A 195 -14.50 2.49 10.00
C GLU A 195 -14.06 1.77 8.72
N LEU A 196 -15.03 1.25 7.97
CA LEU A 196 -14.77 0.42 6.79
C LEU A 196 -14.22 1.24 5.63
N ALA A 197 -15.00 2.15 5.05
CA ALA A 197 -14.56 2.96 3.90
C ALA A 197 -13.69 4.15 4.34
N ILE A 198 -12.92 4.72 3.40
CA ILE A 198 -12.17 5.96 3.62
C ILE A 198 -13.16 7.04 4.09
N GLY A 199 -12.86 7.60 5.26
CA GLY A 199 -13.73 8.53 5.99
C GLY A 199 -13.16 9.95 6.07
N CYS A 200 -13.88 10.81 6.79
CA CYS A 200 -13.51 12.21 6.99
C CYS A 200 -12.12 12.35 7.62
N GLU A 201 -11.83 11.52 8.63
CA GLU A 201 -10.60 11.64 9.42
C GLU A 201 -9.35 11.13 8.68
N ASN A 202 -9.49 10.41 7.56
CA ASN A 202 -8.35 10.06 6.69
C ASN A 202 -7.72 11.29 6.02
N CYS A 203 -8.50 12.37 5.83
CA CYS A 203 -8.03 13.62 5.22
C CYS A 203 -7.95 14.79 6.20
N HIS A 204 -8.78 14.77 7.25
CA HIS A 204 -8.87 15.85 8.24
C HIS A 204 -8.14 15.53 9.56
N GLY A 205 -7.65 14.31 9.73
CA GLY A 205 -7.07 13.82 10.97
C GLY A 205 -8.11 13.61 12.08
N PRO A 206 -7.66 13.35 13.31
CA PRO A 206 -8.52 13.10 14.47
C PRO A 206 -9.52 14.22 14.72
N GLY A 207 -10.80 13.88 14.92
CA GLY A 207 -11.90 14.84 15.07
C GLY A 207 -12.27 15.19 16.51
N ALA A 208 -11.80 14.47 17.53
CA ALA A 208 -12.30 14.60 18.90
C ALA A 208 -12.15 16.01 19.47
N LEU A 209 -11.00 16.65 19.24
CA LEU A 209 -10.74 18.02 19.70
C LEU A 209 -11.77 18.98 19.10
N HIS A 210 -11.94 18.94 17.78
CA HIS A 210 -12.89 19.78 17.06
C HIS A 210 -14.32 19.57 17.53
N ALA A 211 -14.78 18.31 17.55
CA ALA A 211 -16.13 17.97 17.97
C ALA A 211 -16.43 18.49 19.38
N THR A 212 -15.48 18.32 20.32
CA THR A 212 -15.62 18.79 21.71
C THR A 212 -15.68 20.30 21.80
N GLU A 213 -14.81 21.02 21.10
CA GLU A 213 -14.80 22.49 21.11
C GLU A 213 -16.08 23.07 20.49
N LYS A 214 -16.56 22.51 19.37
CA LYS A 214 -17.79 22.98 18.72
C LYS A 214 -19.05 22.66 19.50
N ALA A 215 -19.10 21.50 20.15
CA ALA A 215 -20.20 21.17 21.06
C ALA A 215 -20.32 22.16 22.22
N LYS A 216 -19.21 22.79 22.64
CA LYS A 216 -19.18 23.84 23.67
C LYS A 216 -19.42 25.26 23.13
N GLY A 217 -19.75 25.40 21.84
CA GLY A 217 -19.98 26.70 21.20
C GLY A 217 -18.70 27.50 20.93
N ALA A 218 -17.52 26.87 20.93
CA ALA A 218 -16.27 27.59 20.69
C ALA A 218 -16.19 28.13 19.25
N VAL A 219 -16.14 29.45 19.13
CA VAL A 219 -15.89 30.16 17.87
C VAL A 219 -14.42 30.60 17.85
N PRO A 220 -13.68 30.39 16.75
CA PRO A 220 -12.31 30.89 16.65
C PRO A 220 -12.29 32.41 16.87
N SER A 221 -11.57 32.87 17.88
CA SER A 221 -11.57 34.28 18.29
C SER A 221 -10.87 35.19 17.28
N LYS A 222 -9.83 34.69 16.59
CA LYS A 222 -9.17 35.29 15.41
C LYS A 222 -8.49 34.18 14.58
N GLY A 223 -8.50 34.31 13.25
CA GLY A 223 -7.80 33.40 12.34
C GLY A 223 -8.57 32.12 11.97
N PRO A 224 -7.97 31.21 11.17
CA PRO A 224 -8.61 29.97 10.75
C PRO A 224 -8.80 29.03 11.96
N ASP A 225 -9.85 28.22 11.91
CA ASP A 225 -10.06 27.16 12.90
C ASP A 225 -8.90 26.16 12.85
N ARG A 226 -8.14 26.06 13.94
CA ARG A 226 -7.00 25.14 14.09
C ARG A 226 -7.35 23.86 14.87
N SER A 227 -8.62 23.63 15.19
CA SER A 227 -9.06 22.42 15.90
C SER A 227 -9.24 21.20 15.01
N ILE A 228 -9.31 21.38 13.68
CA ILE A 228 -9.37 20.31 12.67
C ILE A 228 -8.59 20.74 11.43
N VAL A 229 -7.83 19.84 10.81
CA VAL A 229 -7.11 20.13 9.57
C VAL A 229 -8.10 20.48 8.47
N ASN A 230 -7.84 21.54 7.73
CA ASN A 230 -8.56 21.85 6.50
C ASN A 230 -7.57 21.78 5.32
N PRO A 231 -7.62 20.74 4.48
CA PRO A 231 -6.70 20.57 3.36
C PRO A 231 -6.66 21.75 2.39
N ALA A 232 -7.78 22.44 2.15
CA ALA A 232 -7.84 23.61 1.28
C ALA A 232 -7.15 24.87 1.86
N LYS A 233 -6.73 24.82 3.13
CA LYS A 233 -6.00 25.89 3.83
C LYS A 233 -4.55 25.49 4.14
N LEU A 234 -4.10 24.33 3.67
CA LEU A 234 -2.70 23.91 3.78
C LEU A 234 -1.85 24.49 2.64
N PRO A 235 -0.54 24.67 2.86
CA PRO A 235 0.43 24.73 1.76
C PRO A 235 0.26 23.53 0.82
N ALA A 236 0.44 23.74 -0.49
CA ALA A 236 0.20 22.71 -1.50
C ALA A 236 0.88 21.38 -1.17
N ARG A 237 2.16 21.43 -0.78
CA ARG A 237 2.95 20.25 -0.38
C ARG A 237 2.32 19.41 0.73
N LEU A 238 1.79 20.06 1.76
CA LEU A 238 1.12 19.36 2.88
C LEU A 238 -0.25 18.82 2.47
N ALA A 239 -0.96 19.51 1.58
CA ALA A 239 -2.20 18.98 0.99
C ALA A 239 -1.94 17.75 0.10
N GLU A 240 -0.85 17.77 -0.67
CA GLU A 240 -0.42 16.64 -1.49
C GLU A 240 -0.01 15.43 -0.66
N ASP A 241 0.67 15.62 0.46
CA ASP A 241 1.07 14.55 1.38
C ASP A 241 -0.13 13.70 1.84
N ILE A 242 -1.29 14.34 2.07
CA ILE A 242 -2.54 13.65 2.41
C ILE A 242 -2.94 12.69 1.28
N CYS A 243 -2.90 13.18 0.05
CA CYS A 243 -3.26 12.39 -1.14
C CYS A 243 -2.22 11.30 -1.42
N MET A 244 -0.93 11.62 -1.33
CA MET A 244 0.18 10.71 -1.60
C MET A 244 0.25 9.54 -0.63
N ASN A 245 -0.32 9.68 0.57
CA ASN A 245 -0.44 8.55 1.48
C ASN A 245 -1.13 7.35 0.81
N CYS A 246 -2.07 7.57 -0.12
CA CYS A 246 -2.77 6.50 -0.85
C CYS A 246 -2.54 6.52 -2.37
N HIS A 247 -2.46 7.71 -2.98
CA HIS A 247 -2.38 7.93 -4.43
C HIS A 247 -0.95 8.17 -4.95
N GLN A 248 0.05 7.85 -4.14
CA GLN A 248 1.43 7.70 -4.57
C GLN A 248 1.92 6.31 -4.15
N GLY A 249 1.84 5.39 -5.11
CA GLY A 249 2.62 4.15 -5.10
C GLY A 249 4.10 4.44 -5.31
N SER A 250 4.89 3.38 -5.30
CA SER A 250 6.33 3.41 -5.62
C SER A 250 6.88 1.98 -5.61
N ASP A 251 8.14 1.83 -5.97
CA ASP A 251 8.83 0.53 -5.88
C ASP A 251 8.97 0.01 -4.43
N THR A 252 9.14 0.92 -3.46
CA THR A 252 9.12 0.59 -2.01
C THR A 252 8.62 1.77 -1.16
N ARG A 253 8.00 1.45 -0.02
CA ARG A 253 7.53 2.41 0.99
C ARG A 253 8.01 1.99 2.38
N VAL A 254 8.94 2.75 2.93
CA VAL A 254 9.64 2.40 4.17
C VAL A 254 9.18 3.31 5.31
N LEU A 255 8.74 2.72 6.42
CA LEU A 255 8.35 3.46 7.62
C LEU A 255 9.57 4.11 8.28
N GLN A 256 9.38 5.29 8.85
CA GLN A 256 10.39 5.88 9.74
C GLN A 256 10.57 4.98 10.98
N PRO A 257 11.76 4.94 11.59
CA PRO A 257 11.99 4.14 12.80
C PRO A 257 10.94 4.43 13.88
N GLY A 258 10.33 3.35 14.40
CA GLY A 258 9.31 3.42 15.44
C GLY A 258 7.88 3.70 14.95
N LYS A 259 7.68 4.13 13.71
CA LYS A 259 6.37 4.48 13.14
C LYS A 259 5.61 3.27 12.59
N ASP A 260 4.30 3.44 12.48
CA ASP A 260 3.34 2.54 11.83
C ASP A 260 2.59 3.25 10.68
N TYR A 261 2.00 2.49 9.76
CA TYR A 261 1.18 3.04 8.66
C TYR A 261 -0.01 3.88 9.14
N LEU A 262 -0.48 3.66 10.38
CA LEU A 262 -1.56 4.43 11.00
C LEU A 262 -1.10 5.71 11.73
N ASP A 263 0.20 5.96 11.83
CA ASP A 263 0.73 7.12 12.55
C ASP A 263 0.65 8.43 11.75
N PHE A 264 0.41 8.36 10.44
CA PHE A 264 0.32 9.56 9.62
C PHE A 264 -0.88 10.42 10.06
N ARG A 265 -0.60 11.67 10.42
CA ARG A 265 -1.60 12.67 10.77
C ARG A 265 -1.77 13.65 9.62
N PRO A 266 -2.91 13.68 8.92
CA PRO A 266 -3.16 14.63 7.84
C PRO A 266 -2.85 16.06 8.28
N GLY A 267 -2.10 16.81 7.46
CA GLY A 267 -1.62 18.15 7.81
C GLY A 267 -0.21 18.20 8.40
N THR A 268 0.43 17.05 8.67
CA THR A 268 1.88 16.95 8.92
C THR A 268 2.61 16.45 7.67
N PRO A 269 3.94 16.64 7.57
CA PRO A 269 4.72 16.05 6.49
C PRO A 269 4.61 14.52 6.48
N LEU A 270 4.27 13.91 5.33
CA LEU A 270 4.14 12.45 5.22
C LEU A 270 5.46 11.73 5.51
N ARG A 271 6.58 12.39 5.19
CA ARG A 271 7.92 11.86 5.39
C ARG A 271 8.26 11.54 6.84
N ASP A 272 7.57 12.18 7.79
CA ASP A 272 7.79 11.98 9.23
C ASP A 272 7.18 10.65 9.69
N THR A 273 6.37 10.02 8.83
CA THR A 273 5.81 8.67 9.03
C THR A 273 6.46 7.65 8.11
N LEU A 274 6.58 7.94 6.81
CA LEU A 274 7.14 7.01 5.82
C LEU A 274 7.84 7.71 4.66
N ALA A 275 8.86 7.05 4.10
CA ALA A 275 9.49 7.43 2.86
C ALA A 275 8.92 6.64 1.68
N ILE A 276 8.64 7.34 0.58
CA ILE A 276 8.20 6.76 -0.69
C ILE A 276 9.40 6.79 -1.65
N LEU A 277 9.92 5.62 -2.02
CA LEU A 277 11.17 5.49 -2.79
C LEU A 277 10.93 4.78 -4.11
N ARG A 278 11.45 5.38 -5.18
CA ARG A 278 11.27 4.94 -6.56
C ARG A 278 12.62 4.66 -7.22
N ILE A 279 12.65 3.66 -8.09
CA ILE A 279 13.74 3.43 -9.04
C ILE A 279 13.73 4.57 -10.09
N PRO A 280 14.86 5.26 -10.29
CA PRO A 280 14.96 6.34 -11.25
C PRO A 280 14.60 5.89 -12.67
N LEU A 281 13.90 6.76 -13.41
CA LEU A 281 13.61 6.52 -14.82
C LEU A 281 14.92 6.46 -15.60
N LYS A 282 15.03 5.49 -16.52
CA LYS A 282 16.12 5.42 -17.51
C LYS A 282 15.63 5.96 -18.85
N ARG A 283 16.52 6.60 -19.61
CA ARG A 283 16.18 7.23 -20.90
C ARG A 283 15.81 6.23 -22.00
N ASP A 284 16.34 5.02 -21.90
CA ASP A 284 16.14 3.90 -22.81
C ASP A 284 14.96 2.99 -22.40
N ALA A 285 14.40 3.19 -21.21
CA ALA A 285 13.28 2.42 -20.73
C ALA A 285 11.98 2.90 -21.39
N ALA A 286 11.68 2.35 -22.56
CA ALA A 286 10.36 2.46 -23.15
C ALA A 286 9.31 1.89 -22.18
N GLY A 287 8.34 2.71 -21.77
CA GLY A 287 7.09 2.22 -21.17
C GLY A 287 7.13 1.83 -19.69
N GLN A 288 7.93 2.47 -18.83
CA GLN A 288 7.76 2.24 -17.38
C GLN A 288 6.37 2.68 -16.89
N SER A 289 5.75 1.78 -16.11
CA SER A 289 4.37 1.83 -15.65
C SER A 289 4.20 2.85 -14.52
N ASP A 290 3.37 3.89 -14.75
CA ASP A 290 3.06 5.00 -13.83
C ASP A 290 1.88 4.64 -12.89
N LEU A 291 1.86 3.39 -12.40
CA LEU A 291 0.70 2.84 -11.67
C LEU A 291 0.62 3.42 -10.26
N LEU A 292 -0.48 4.13 -9.99
CA LEU A 292 -0.75 4.85 -8.74
C LEU A 292 0.27 5.96 -8.44
N GLU A 293 0.93 6.51 -9.45
CA GLU A 293 1.96 7.54 -9.29
C GLU A 293 1.46 8.91 -9.74
N HIS A 294 0.21 9.24 -9.39
CA HIS A 294 -0.46 10.46 -9.86
C HIS A 294 0.33 11.73 -9.55
N HIS A 295 0.92 11.81 -8.35
CA HIS A 295 1.70 12.97 -7.96
C HIS A 295 3.03 13.03 -8.73
N PHE A 296 3.76 11.93 -8.86
CA PHE A 296 4.97 11.88 -9.69
C PHE A 296 4.67 12.30 -11.14
N SER A 297 3.64 11.73 -11.76
CA SER A 297 3.16 12.09 -13.10
C SER A 297 2.86 13.59 -13.21
N MET A 298 2.13 14.14 -12.22
CA MET A 298 1.79 15.56 -12.13
C MET A 298 3.03 16.45 -12.02
N GLN A 299 4.04 16.06 -11.24
CA GLN A 299 5.29 16.80 -11.08
C GLN A 299 6.07 16.96 -12.40
N LEU A 300 5.91 16.01 -13.33
CA LEU A 300 6.53 16.07 -14.66
C LEU A 300 5.78 16.99 -15.63
N SER A 301 4.56 17.44 -15.29
CA SER A 301 3.82 18.37 -16.15
C SER A 301 4.48 19.74 -16.17
N GLN A 302 4.43 20.42 -17.32
CA GLN A 302 4.92 21.80 -17.43
C GLN A 302 4.13 22.74 -16.50
N CYS A 303 2.81 22.54 -16.38
CA CYS A 303 1.95 23.39 -15.57
C CYS A 303 2.28 23.29 -14.07
N TYR A 304 2.60 22.09 -13.56
CA TYR A 304 3.02 21.91 -12.19
C TYR A 304 4.35 22.59 -11.90
N ARG A 305 5.37 22.34 -12.74
CA ARG A 305 6.70 22.98 -12.61
C ARG A 305 6.60 24.50 -12.67
N ALA A 306 5.81 25.05 -13.59
CA ALA A 306 5.60 26.49 -13.73
C ALA A 306 4.76 27.09 -12.59
N SER A 307 4.04 26.27 -11.83
CA SER A 307 3.22 26.76 -10.72
C SER A 307 4.03 27.14 -9.48
N ASP A 308 5.29 26.74 -9.40
CA ASP A 308 6.20 27.08 -8.30
C ASP A 308 5.57 26.76 -6.92
N GLY A 309 5.10 25.52 -6.77
CA GLY A 309 4.52 25.01 -5.52
C GLY A 309 3.10 25.52 -5.20
N ARG A 310 2.40 26.15 -6.15
CA ARG A 310 1.01 26.62 -5.94
C ARG A 310 -0.07 25.60 -6.33
N LEU A 311 0.24 24.62 -7.18
CA LEU A 311 -0.71 23.58 -7.58
C LEU A 311 -0.70 22.40 -6.60
N SER A 312 -1.88 21.83 -6.38
CA SER A 312 -2.07 20.57 -5.63
C SER A 312 -3.23 19.77 -6.26
N CYS A 313 -3.48 18.57 -5.75
CA CYS A 313 -4.63 17.76 -6.15
C CYS A 313 -5.96 18.53 -6.03
N LEU A 314 -6.09 19.40 -5.02
CA LEU A 314 -7.28 20.18 -4.72
C LEU A 314 -7.50 21.36 -5.69
N THR A 315 -6.50 21.71 -6.50
CA THR A 315 -6.70 22.71 -7.55
C THR A 315 -7.66 22.20 -8.63
N CYS A 316 -7.65 20.89 -8.89
CA CYS A 316 -8.45 20.27 -9.93
C CYS A 316 -9.65 19.48 -9.37
N HIS A 317 -9.45 18.77 -8.24
CA HIS A 317 -10.43 17.85 -7.70
C HIS A 317 -11.25 18.44 -6.55
N GLN A 318 -12.56 18.20 -6.61
CA GLN A 318 -13.44 18.29 -5.45
C GLN A 318 -13.56 16.90 -4.84
N ILE A 319 -13.39 16.81 -3.52
CA ILE A 319 -13.25 15.54 -2.81
C ILE A 319 -14.57 15.10 -2.17
N HIS A 320 -15.37 16.06 -1.69
CA HIS A 320 -16.62 15.78 -0.99
C HIS A 320 -17.80 15.41 -1.89
N SER A 321 -17.63 15.54 -3.21
CA SER A 321 -18.68 15.26 -4.19
C SER A 321 -18.05 14.93 -5.54
N MET A 322 -18.69 14.05 -6.31
CA MET A 322 -18.28 13.76 -7.69
C MET A 322 -19.14 14.55 -8.68
N PRO A 323 -18.57 15.13 -9.75
CA PRO A 323 -19.38 15.68 -10.83
C PRO A 323 -20.20 14.56 -11.49
N ARG A 324 -21.40 14.88 -11.96
CA ARG A 324 -22.20 13.91 -12.72
C ARG A 324 -21.46 13.53 -14.01
N PRO A 325 -21.64 12.31 -14.55
CA PRO A 325 -21.01 11.90 -15.80
C PRO A 325 -21.21 12.90 -16.95
N THR A 326 -22.42 13.47 -17.05
CA THR A 326 -22.79 14.49 -18.06
C THR A 326 -22.12 15.85 -17.85
N GLU A 327 -21.62 16.15 -16.65
CA GLU A 327 -21.00 17.43 -16.29
C GLU A 327 -19.47 17.33 -16.21
N THR A 328 -18.92 16.13 -16.30
CA THR A 328 -17.50 15.84 -16.00
C THR A 328 -16.54 16.63 -16.90
N ALA A 329 -16.80 16.68 -18.21
CA ALA A 329 -15.97 17.43 -19.17
C ALA A 329 -15.99 18.94 -18.87
N ALA A 330 -17.18 19.51 -18.66
CA ALA A 330 -17.34 20.93 -18.33
C ALA A 330 -16.69 21.28 -16.98
N TYR A 331 -16.83 20.40 -15.98
CA TYR A 331 -16.20 20.53 -14.67
C TYR A 331 -14.69 20.68 -14.82
N TYR A 332 -14.00 19.71 -15.44
CA TYR A 332 -12.53 19.75 -15.55
C TYR A 332 -12.04 20.86 -16.48
N ARG A 333 -12.75 21.11 -17.60
CA ARG A 333 -12.46 22.24 -18.49
C ARG A 333 -12.40 23.58 -17.75
N ALA A 334 -13.33 23.84 -16.84
CA ALA A 334 -13.33 25.08 -16.07
C ALA A 334 -12.07 25.27 -15.20
N ARG A 335 -11.44 24.17 -14.74
CA ARG A 335 -10.20 24.23 -13.97
C ARG A 335 -9.00 24.50 -14.86
N CYS A 336 -8.95 23.89 -16.05
CA CYS A 336 -7.94 24.25 -17.05
C CYS A 336 -8.02 25.74 -17.40
N LEU A 337 -9.24 26.27 -17.55
CA LEU A 337 -9.50 27.66 -17.92
C LEU A 337 -9.25 28.69 -16.80
N SER A 338 -8.89 28.27 -15.58
CA SER A 338 -8.43 29.23 -14.56
C SER A 338 -7.06 29.80 -14.87
N CYS A 339 -6.27 29.10 -15.69
CA CYS A 339 -4.93 29.50 -16.11
C CYS A 339 -4.77 29.57 -17.64
N HIS A 340 -5.61 28.85 -18.39
CA HIS A 340 -5.61 28.83 -19.85
C HIS A 340 -6.81 29.59 -20.42
N THR A 341 -6.69 29.98 -21.68
CA THR A 341 -7.77 30.59 -22.46
C THR A 341 -8.23 29.65 -23.57
N GLY A 342 -9.37 29.93 -24.19
CA GLY A 342 -9.84 29.16 -25.36
C GLY A 342 -8.88 29.20 -26.56
N SER A 343 -7.97 30.17 -26.61
CA SER A 343 -6.89 30.27 -27.60
C SER A 343 -5.61 29.52 -27.22
N SER A 344 -5.51 29.01 -25.99
CA SER A 344 -4.37 28.20 -25.56
C SER A 344 -4.32 26.84 -26.26
N CYS A 345 -5.47 26.29 -26.65
CA CYS A 345 -5.54 25.06 -27.44
C CYS A 345 -5.40 25.37 -28.93
N ARG A 346 -4.31 24.88 -29.54
CA ARG A 346 -4.02 25.07 -30.97
C ARG A 346 -4.84 24.16 -31.89
N SER A 347 -5.59 23.21 -31.34
CA SER A 347 -6.46 22.34 -32.15
C SER A 347 -7.59 23.14 -32.81
N PRO A 348 -7.92 22.85 -34.09
CA PRO A 348 -9.01 23.50 -34.80
C PRO A 348 -10.33 23.43 -34.01
N ARG A 349 -11.07 24.55 -33.96
CA ARG A 349 -12.35 24.64 -33.23
C ARG A 349 -13.33 23.51 -33.59
N PRO A 350 -13.53 23.12 -34.86
CA PRO A 350 -14.41 21.99 -35.18
C PRO A 350 -14.02 20.68 -34.49
N GLN A 351 -12.72 20.37 -34.38
CA GLN A 351 -12.23 19.16 -33.71
C GLN A 351 -12.46 19.21 -32.19
N ARG A 352 -12.28 20.39 -31.58
CA ARG A 352 -12.54 20.57 -30.15
C ARG A 352 -14.03 20.43 -29.83
N LEU A 353 -14.89 21.04 -30.63
CA LEU A 353 -16.35 20.95 -30.47
C LEU A 353 -16.86 19.52 -30.65
N ALA A 354 -16.28 18.75 -31.58
CA ALA A 354 -16.60 17.32 -31.75
C ALA A 354 -16.31 16.47 -30.50
N ARG A 355 -15.46 16.97 -29.58
CA ARG A 355 -15.19 16.36 -28.26
C ARG A 355 -15.72 17.20 -27.10
N ALA A 356 -16.71 18.06 -27.34
CA ALA A 356 -17.33 18.93 -26.34
C ALA A 356 -16.34 19.83 -25.57
N ASP A 357 -15.24 20.24 -26.21
CA ASP A 357 -14.12 20.94 -25.58
C ASP A 357 -13.57 20.22 -24.31
N ASP A 358 -13.61 18.88 -24.27
CA ASP A 358 -13.04 18.09 -23.17
C ASP A 358 -11.51 18.14 -23.17
N CYS A 359 -10.94 19.14 -22.48
CA CYS A 359 -9.49 19.29 -22.34
C CYS A 359 -8.85 18.04 -21.73
N ALA A 360 -9.45 17.46 -20.69
CA ALA A 360 -8.91 16.29 -20.00
C ALA A 360 -8.91 15.06 -20.91
N GLY A 361 -9.94 14.90 -21.76
CA GLY A 361 -10.02 13.79 -22.72
C GLY A 361 -8.83 13.71 -23.70
N CYS A 362 -8.23 14.86 -24.06
CA CYS A 362 -7.04 14.90 -24.94
C CYS A 362 -5.72 14.98 -24.15
N HIS A 363 -5.67 15.80 -23.11
CA HIS A 363 -4.42 16.12 -22.41
C HIS A 363 -4.12 15.18 -21.23
N MET A 364 -5.11 14.42 -20.75
CA MET A 364 -4.98 13.44 -19.67
C MET A 364 -5.51 12.07 -20.13
N PRO A 365 -4.94 11.46 -21.18
CA PRO A 365 -5.46 10.22 -21.73
C PRO A 365 -5.45 9.10 -20.69
N LYS A 366 -6.47 8.25 -20.73
CA LYS A 366 -6.52 7.01 -19.95
C LYS A 366 -5.50 6.03 -20.53
N ARG A 367 -4.66 5.44 -19.70
CA ARG A 367 -3.71 4.42 -20.15
C ARG A 367 -4.35 3.03 -20.10
N PRO A 368 -4.11 2.15 -21.09
CA PRO A 368 -4.35 0.73 -20.92
C PRO A 368 -3.41 0.22 -19.82
N VAL A 369 -3.93 -0.60 -18.91
CA VAL A 369 -3.09 -1.26 -17.89
C VAL A 369 -2.92 -2.69 -18.32
N GLU A 370 -1.70 -3.03 -18.70
CA GLU A 370 -1.37 -4.34 -19.29
C GLU A 370 -1.24 -5.45 -18.23
N PHE A 371 -0.88 -5.12 -16.97
CA PHE A 371 -0.50 -6.15 -15.98
C PHE A 371 -1.10 -6.04 -14.58
N ILE A 372 -2.02 -5.11 -14.31
CA ILE A 372 -2.83 -5.13 -13.07
C ILE A 372 -4.26 -4.75 -13.43
N ALA A 373 -5.21 -5.63 -13.13
CA ALA A 373 -6.62 -5.40 -13.41
C ALA A 373 -7.28 -4.31 -12.54
N HIS A 374 -6.48 -3.54 -11.80
CA HIS A 374 -6.86 -2.30 -11.13
C HIS A 374 -6.64 -1.09 -12.06
N SER A 375 -7.69 -0.83 -12.86
CA SER A 375 -8.03 0.50 -13.40
C SER A 375 -7.20 1.05 -14.55
N ALA A 376 -7.87 1.57 -15.58
CA ALA A 376 -7.27 2.52 -16.50
C ALA A 376 -7.01 3.83 -15.74
N LEU A 377 -5.76 4.13 -15.40
CA LEU A 377 -5.40 5.37 -14.73
C LEU A 377 -5.37 6.52 -15.73
N THR A 378 -6.07 7.60 -15.38
CA THR A 378 -5.93 8.89 -16.06
C THR A 378 -4.49 9.37 -15.91
N ASN A 379 -3.85 9.72 -17.03
CA ASN A 379 -2.50 10.25 -17.01
C ASN A 379 -2.48 11.67 -16.42
N HIS A 380 -1.82 11.86 -15.27
CA HIS A 380 -1.73 13.16 -14.60
C HIS A 380 -0.55 14.02 -15.07
N ARG A 381 0.23 13.58 -16.07
CA ARG A 381 1.30 14.37 -16.71
C ARG A 381 0.79 15.56 -17.52
N ILE A 382 -0.48 15.55 -17.93
CA ILE A 382 -1.15 16.66 -18.65
C ILE A 382 -0.33 17.09 -19.88
N ILE A 383 -0.21 16.18 -20.85
CA ILE A 383 0.63 16.38 -22.05
C ILE A 383 -0.03 17.35 -23.02
N ALA A 384 0.74 18.24 -23.65
CA ALA A 384 0.26 19.14 -24.69
C ALA A 384 0.05 18.41 -26.03
N ARG A 385 0.85 17.37 -26.31
CA ARG A 385 0.79 16.56 -27.53
C ARG A 385 0.99 15.07 -27.21
N PRO A 386 0.44 14.14 -28.01
CA PRO A 386 0.61 12.70 -27.79
C PRO A 386 2.08 12.23 -27.79
N ASP A 387 2.93 12.89 -28.56
CA ASP A 387 4.35 12.59 -28.74
C ASP A 387 5.26 13.37 -27.77
N GLU A 388 4.70 14.08 -26.79
CA GLU A 388 5.48 14.83 -25.83
C GLU A 388 6.40 13.89 -25.04
N GLN A 389 7.71 14.12 -25.15
CA GLN A 389 8.73 13.39 -24.40
C GLN A 389 8.73 13.79 -22.92
N LEU A 390 9.25 12.91 -22.08
CA LEU A 390 9.48 13.22 -20.67
C LEU A 390 10.46 14.39 -20.53
N PRO A 391 10.25 15.31 -19.58
CA PRO A 391 11.17 16.42 -19.35
C PRO A 391 12.48 15.91 -18.73
N GLU A 392 13.54 16.72 -18.81
CA GLU A 392 14.86 16.36 -18.28
C GLU A 392 14.84 16.09 -16.77
N GLU A 393 13.96 16.79 -16.05
CA GLU A 393 13.68 16.59 -14.64
C GLU A 393 13.13 15.22 -14.31
N ALA A 394 12.66 14.43 -15.28
CA ALA A 394 12.25 13.04 -15.04
C ALA A 394 13.45 12.12 -14.76
N PHE A 395 14.64 12.49 -15.25
CA PHE A 395 15.85 11.66 -15.21
C PHE A 395 16.89 12.14 -14.19
N THR A 396 16.63 13.25 -13.50
CA THR A 396 17.60 13.95 -12.62
C THR A 396 17.07 14.19 -11.20
N GLN A 397 16.12 13.36 -10.74
CA GLN A 397 15.48 13.50 -9.42
C GLN A 397 16.22 12.84 -8.26
N THR A 398 17.29 12.11 -8.56
CA THR A 398 18.16 11.56 -7.53
C THR A 398 18.98 12.68 -6.87
N THR A 399 19.52 12.39 -5.70
CA THR A 399 20.30 13.37 -4.92
C THR A 399 21.66 12.77 -4.57
N PRO A 400 22.69 13.57 -4.27
CA PRO A 400 24.00 13.02 -3.89
C PRO A 400 23.95 12.05 -2.70
N ASP A 401 23.03 12.26 -1.75
CA ASP A 401 22.80 11.36 -0.61
C ASP A 401 21.93 10.13 -0.92
N LEU A 402 21.27 10.12 -2.09
CA LEU A 402 20.46 9.01 -2.57
C LEU A 402 20.58 8.89 -4.09
N PRO A 403 21.73 8.40 -4.60
CA PRO A 403 22.02 8.40 -6.04
C PRO A 403 21.28 7.31 -6.81
N ASP A 404 20.85 6.24 -6.14
CA ASP A 404 20.20 5.08 -6.76
C ASP A 404 18.67 5.13 -6.71
N LEU A 405 18.07 6.07 -5.96
CA LEU A 405 16.63 6.13 -5.73
C LEU A 405 16.11 7.57 -5.73
N VAL A 406 14.86 7.73 -6.14
CA VAL A 406 14.09 8.98 -6.05
C VAL A 406 13.28 8.96 -4.76
N TYR A 407 13.40 10.01 -3.96
CA TYR A 407 12.63 10.18 -2.72
C TYR A 407 11.40 11.06 -2.99
N ALA A 408 10.27 10.44 -3.34
CA ALA A 408 9.10 11.11 -3.93
C ALA A 408 8.41 12.12 -2.98
N ASN A 409 8.47 11.90 -1.68
CA ASN A 409 7.93 12.80 -0.65
C ASN A 409 9.04 13.52 0.16
N ARG A 410 10.19 13.78 -0.46
CA ARG A 410 11.24 14.63 0.10
C ARG A 410 10.73 16.09 0.22
N PRO A 411 11.00 16.82 1.32
CA PRO A 411 10.55 18.20 1.43
C PRO A 411 11.27 19.10 0.45
N LEU A 412 10.52 20.06 -0.07
CA LEU A 412 11.06 21.21 -0.75
C LEU A 412 11.88 22.01 0.30
N HIS A 413 13.20 22.14 0.08
CA HIS A 413 14.15 22.95 0.87
C HIS A 413 14.75 22.35 2.17
N ALA A 414 14.62 21.05 2.44
CA ALA A 414 15.30 20.43 3.58
C ALA A 414 16.74 19.99 3.23
N ALA A 415 17.74 20.80 3.58
CA ALA A 415 19.18 20.53 3.35
C ALA A 415 19.71 19.27 4.09
N LYS A 416 18.98 18.74 5.07
CA LYS A 416 19.29 17.50 5.82
C LYS A 416 18.13 16.50 5.75
N ALA A 417 17.81 16.03 4.56
CA ALA A 417 16.73 15.07 4.33
C ALA A 417 17.22 13.65 3.98
N SER A 418 18.46 13.30 4.35
CA SER A 418 19.01 11.96 4.16
C SER A 418 18.21 10.91 4.92
N LEU A 419 18.02 9.75 4.30
CA LEU A 419 17.35 8.62 4.95
C LEU A 419 18.30 7.96 5.97
N PRO A 420 17.81 7.58 7.16
CA PRO A 420 18.54 6.72 8.07
C PRO A 420 19.04 5.44 7.36
N PRO A 421 20.27 4.97 7.60
CA PRO A 421 20.80 3.78 6.93
C PRO A 421 19.91 2.54 7.13
N ILE A 422 19.21 2.42 8.26
CA ILE A 422 18.26 1.33 8.48
C ILE A 422 17.10 1.31 7.49
N MET A 423 16.60 2.50 7.10
CA MET A 423 15.55 2.60 6.09
C MET A 423 16.08 2.20 4.72
N LEU A 424 17.35 2.52 4.42
CA LEU A 424 17.99 2.07 3.19
C LEU A 424 18.22 0.56 3.17
N LEU A 425 18.57 -0.04 4.31
CA LEU A 425 18.69 -1.49 4.43
C LEU A 425 17.35 -2.18 4.11
N GLN A 426 16.25 -1.66 4.67
CA GLN A 426 14.91 -2.17 4.36
C GLN A 426 14.54 -1.95 2.88
N ALA A 427 14.75 -0.74 2.36
CA ALA A 427 14.42 -0.40 0.97
C ALA A 427 15.15 -1.33 -0.02
N PHE A 428 16.47 -1.46 0.10
CA PHE A 428 17.25 -2.34 -0.77
C PHE A 428 16.94 -3.82 -0.52
N GLY A 429 16.52 -4.18 0.69
CA GLY A 429 15.94 -5.47 1.05
C GLY A 429 14.76 -5.85 0.17
N GLU A 430 13.74 -4.98 0.13
CA GLU A 430 12.53 -5.19 -0.67
C GLU A 430 12.81 -5.09 -2.18
N LEU A 431 13.72 -4.19 -2.59
CA LEU A 431 14.05 -4.00 -4.01
C LEU A 431 14.83 -5.19 -4.59
N MET A 432 15.73 -5.82 -3.83
CA MET A 432 16.50 -6.95 -4.36
C MET A 432 15.67 -8.21 -4.57
N GLU A 433 14.49 -8.32 -3.95
CA GLU A 433 13.53 -9.39 -4.26
C GLU A 433 12.95 -9.24 -5.68
N LYS A 434 12.90 -8.00 -6.20
CA LYS A 434 12.39 -7.67 -7.54
C LYS A 434 13.51 -7.58 -8.58
N ASP A 435 14.65 -7.01 -8.19
CA ASP A 435 15.80 -6.78 -9.06
C ASP A 435 17.10 -7.06 -8.28
N PRO A 436 17.76 -8.21 -8.53
CA PRO A 436 19.01 -8.59 -7.87
C PRO A 436 20.14 -7.55 -7.98
N ALA A 437 20.06 -6.59 -8.91
CA ALA A 437 21.05 -5.52 -9.04
C ALA A 437 21.16 -4.62 -7.79
N TYR A 438 20.17 -4.64 -6.88
CA TYR A 438 20.23 -3.91 -5.61
C TYR A 438 20.97 -4.65 -4.50
N GLN A 439 21.35 -5.92 -4.69
CA GLN A 439 22.05 -6.71 -3.68
C GLN A 439 23.37 -6.06 -3.21
N PRO A 440 24.25 -5.53 -4.09
CA PRO A 440 25.47 -4.84 -3.64
C PRO A 440 25.18 -3.61 -2.76
N ARG A 441 24.10 -2.87 -3.05
CA ARG A 441 23.67 -1.71 -2.24
C ARG A 441 23.19 -2.15 -0.87
N TYR A 442 22.36 -3.20 -0.81
CA TYR A 442 21.94 -3.81 0.45
C TYR A 442 23.12 -4.24 1.31
N LEU A 443 24.08 -4.98 0.73
CA LEU A 443 25.26 -5.47 1.45
C LEU A 443 26.16 -4.33 1.92
N ALA A 444 26.35 -3.28 1.11
CA ALA A 444 27.13 -2.10 1.50
C ALA A 444 26.50 -1.37 2.70
N VAL A 445 25.18 -1.22 2.73
CA VAL A 445 24.46 -0.62 3.88
C VAL A 445 24.54 -1.51 5.11
N LEU A 446 24.38 -2.83 4.94
CA LEU A 446 24.52 -3.81 6.02
C LEU A 446 25.93 -3.77 6.64
N ASP A 447 26.96 -3.71 5.80
CA ASP A 447 28.36 -3.63 6.22
C ASP A 447 28.70 -2.29 6.88
N HIS A 448 27.99 -1.22 6.53
CA HIS A 448 28.10 0.05 7.24
C HIS A 448 27.45 -0.04 8.63
N LEU A 449 26.22 -0.58 8.71
CA LEU A 449 25.47 -0.73 9.94
C LEU A 449 26.12 -1.69 10.94
N SER A 450 26.87 -2.69 10.47
CA SER A 450 27.56 -3.68 11.32
C SER A 450 28.82 -3.15 12.02
N LYS A 451 29.28 -1.94 11.69
CA LYS A 451 30.47 -1.32 12.33
C LYS A 451 30.20 -0.86 13.77
N ALA A 452 28.94 -0.61 14.11
CA ALA A 452 28.49 -0.38 15.48
C ALA A 452 27.82 -1.67 16.00
N PRO A 453 27.72 -1.88 17.33
CA PRO A 453 26.95 -2.98 17.88
C PRO A 453 25.55 -3.01 17.24
N PRO A 454 25.13 -4.10 16.58
CA PRO A 454 23.87 -4.15 15.86
C PRO A 454 22.70 -4.21 16.85
N ASP A 455 22.29 -3.06 17.38
CA ASP A 455 21.20 -2.88 18.34
C ASP A 455 19.82 -2.83 17.67
N GLN A 456 19.75 -3.19 16.39
CA GLN A 456 18.53 -3.19 15.60
C GLN A 456 18.16 -4.61 15.15
N PRO A 457 16.90 -5.06 15.39
CA PRO A 457 16.49 -6.43 15.10
C PRO A 457 16.65 -6.80 13.62
N LEU A 458 16.35 -5.87 12.70
CA LEU A 458 16.52 -6.08 11.26
C LEU A 458 18.00 -6.27 10.86
N VAL A 459 18.92 -5.52 11.47
CA VAL A 459 20.36 -5.65 11.20
C VAL A 459 20.87 -7.00 11.69
N GLN A 460 20.45 -7.43 12.89
CA GLN A 460 20.75 -8.75 13.43
C GLN A 460 20.26 -9.86 12.50
N ALA A 461 19.01 -9.80 12.03
CA ALA A 461 18.46 -10.77 11.10
C ALA A 461 19.23 -10.79 9.76
N ALA A 462 19.54 -9.62 9.22
CA ALA A 462 20.28 -9.46 7.98
C ALA A 462 21.71 -10.03 8.06
N LEU A 463 22.43 -9.78 9.15
CA LEU A 463 23.76 -10.35 9.40
C LEU A 463 23.69 -11.87 9.54
N GLY A 464 22.73 -12.36 10.32
CA GLY A 464 22.49 -13.79 10.49
C GLY A 464 22.24 -14.51 9.17
N ARG A 465 21.37 -13.95 8.31
CA ARG A 465 21.12 -14.47 6.96
C ARG A 465 22.37 -14.42 6.07
N LYS A 466 23.14 -13.33 6.11
CA LYS A 466 24.40 -13.21 5.35
C LYS A 466 25.37 -14.33 5.74
N MET A 467 25.51 -14.61 7.03
CA MET A 467 26.37 -15.68 7.55
C MET A 467 25.87 -17.07 7.21
N LEU A 468 24.55 -17.31 7.29
CA LEU A 468 23.92 -18.59 6.92
C LEU A 468 24.15 -18.99 5.45
N ARG A 469 24.25 -18.00 4.55
CA ARG A 469 24.55 -18.18 3.13
C ARG A 469 26.05 -18.22 2.83
N GLY A 470 26.90 -18.00 3.84
CA GLY A 470 28.34 -18.07 3.76
C GLY A 470 28.90 -19.47 3.99
N ALA A 471 30.14 -19.54 4.45
CA ALA A 471 30.83 -20.79 4.71
C ALA A 471 30.29 -21.50 5.97
N PRO A 472 30.33 -22.86 6.05
CA PRO A 472 29.72 -23.62 7.15
C PRO A 472 30.19 -23.24 8.56
N GLU A 473 31.42 -22.76 8.72
CA GLU A 473 31.98 -22.28 9.98
C GLU A 473 31.23 -21.06 10.55
N LEU A 474 30.49 -20.33 9.71
CA LEU A 474 29.71 -19.16 10.12
C LEU A 474 28.34 -19.51 10.71
N ASN A 475 27.91 -20.79 10.66
CA ASN A 475 26.59 -21.19 11.14
C ASN A 475 26.37 -20.85 12.63
N THR A 476 27.39 -21.00 13.48
CA THR A 476 27.29 -20.63 14.90
C THR A 476 27.05 -19.13 15.09
N ALA A 477 27.73 -18.29 14.30
CA ALA A 477 27.52 -16.85 14.33
C ALA A 477 26.15 -16.47 13.75
N ALA A 478 25.70 -17.16 12.69
CA ALA A 478 24.36 -17.00 12.13
C ALA A 478 23.27 -17.26 13.18
N ILE A 479 23.39 -18.38 13.93
CA ILE A 479 22.46 -18.73 15.02
C ILE A 479 22.40 -17.62 16.07
N ALA A 480 23.56 -17.09 16.48
CA ALA A 480 23.62 -16.02 17.49
C ALA A 480 22.89 -14.75 17.03
N HIS A 481 23.17 -14.30 15.80
CA HIS A 481 22.53 -13.11 15.22
C HIS A 481 21.02 -13.30 15.00
N LEU A 482 20.59 -14.45 14.47
CA LEU A 482 19.16 -14.73 14.24
C LEU A 482 18.38 -14.87 15.54
N SER A 483 18.94 -15.56 16.54
CA SER A 483 18.34 -15.68 17.87
C SER A 483 18.18 -14.30 18.51
N ARG A 484 19.24 -13.47 18.43
CA ARG A 484 19.22 -12.11 18.96
C ARG A 484 18.19 -11.23 18.25
N ALA A 485 18.05 -11.35 16.93
CA ALA A 485 17.03 -10.64 16.18
C ALA A 485 15.62 -10.95 16.70
N ILE A 486 15.31 -12.24 16.88
CA ILE A 486 14.00 -12.71 17.37
C ILE A 486 13.77 -12.24 18.83
N GLU A 487 14.77 -12.34 19.70
CA GLU A 487 14.70 -11.84 21.08
C GLU A 487 14.44 -10.33 21.16
N MET A 488 14.97 -9.57 20.20
CA MET A 488 14.75 -8.13 20.09
C MET A 488 13.42 -7.78 19.39
N GLY A 489 12.59 -8.77 19.08
CA GLY A 489 11.26 -8.60 18.50
C GLY A 489 11.23 -8.59 16.97
N PHE A 490 12.30 -9.02 16.26
CA PHE A 490 12.23 -9.21 14.81
C PHE A 490 11.20 -10.31 14.49
N SER A 491 10.09 -9.86 13.94
CA SER A 491 8.82 -10.57 13.95
C SER A 491 8.44 -10.98 12.52
N ALA A 492 9.22 -11.88 11.93
CA ALA A 492 8.99 -12.39 10.58
C ALA A 492 9.16 -13.91 10.55
N SER A 493 8.25 -14.62 9.87
CA SER A 493 8.32 -16.09 9.72
C SER A 493 9.66 -16.56 9.17
N ILE A 494 10.22 -15.81 8.22
CA ILE A 494 11.52 -16.11 7.60
C ILE A 494 12.68 -16.08 8.60
N ALA A 495 12.59 -15.33 9.70
CA ALA A 495 13.64 -15.30 10.72
C ALA A 495 13.72 -16.61 11.50
N TYR A 496 12.55 -17.18 11.83
CA TYR A 496 12.46 -18.49 12.46
C TYR A 496 12.93 -19.60 11.52
N GLN A 497 12.62 -19.46 10.23
CA GLN A 497 13.09 -20.38 9.20
C GLN A 497 14.62 -20.32 9.05
N ASP A 498 15.19 -19.12 8.88
CA ASP A 498 16.65 -18.94 8.80
C ASP A 498 17.34 -19.49 10.07
N LEU A 499 16.75 -19.27 11.25
CA LEU A 499 17.30 -19.80 12.51
C LEU A 499 17.27 -21.33 12.54
N ALA A 500 16.17 -21.94 12.10
CA ALA A 500 16.03 -23.40 12.02
C ALA A 500 17.05 -23.99 11.04
N GLU A 501 17.21 -23.39 9.85
CA GLU A 501 18.21 -23.80 8.86
C GLU A 501 19.63 -23.72 9.43
N ALA A 502 19.96 -22.62 10.13
CA ALA A 502 21.27 -22.42 10.75
C ALA A 502 21.55 -23.46 11.85
N LEU A 503 20.57 -23.73 12.72
CA LEU A 503 20.64 -24.75 13.76
C LEU A 503 20.80 -26.14 13.15
N ALA A 504 20.06 -26.44 12.08
CA ALA A 504 20.13 -27.72 11.40
C ALA A 504 21.51 -27.97 10.77
N LYS A 505 22.06 -26.97 10.08
CA LYS A 505 23.42 -27.02 9.51
C LYS A 505 24.52 -27.16 10.57
N ALA A 506 24.27 -26.70 11.80
CA ALA A 506 25.14 -26.90 12.95
C ALA A 506 24.91 -28.23 13.70
N GLY A 507 24.04 -29.11 13.20
CA GLY A 507 23.70 -30.40 13.82
C GLY A 507 22.75 -30.31 15.03
N ARG A 508 22.23 -29.12 15.36
CA ARG A 508 21.36 -28.84 16.51
C ARG A 508 19.88 -29.04 16.16
N ILE A 509 19.52 -30.22 15.64
CA ILE A 509 18.21 -30.48 15.03
C ILE A 509 17.03 -30.26 15.98
N GLN A 510 17.14 -30.65 17.26
CA GLN A 510 16.04 -30.46 18.24
C GLN A 510 15.75 -28.98 18.48
N GLU A 511 16.78 -28.13 18.48
CA GLU A 511 16.59 -26.69 18.63
C GLU A 511 16.01 -26.06 17.35
N ALA A 512 16.36 -26.60 16.18
CA ALA A 512 15.74 -26.20 14.91
C ALA A 512 14.22 -26.46 14.93
N ILE A 513 13.80 -27.65 15.41
CA ILE A 513 12.39 -27.98 15.62
C ILE A 513 11.72 -26.98 16.58
N GLY A 514 12.34 -26.68 17.71
CA GLY A 514 11.81 -25.69 18.66
C GLY A 514 11.72 -24.27 18.07
N ALA A 515 12.64 -23.88 17.18
CA ALA A 515 12.56 -22.61 16.46
C ALA A 515 11.36 -22.58 15.50
N LEU A 516 11.10 -23.66 14.76
CA LEU A 516 9.97 -23.79 13.84
C LEU A 516 8.63 -23.80 14.58
N GLU A 517 8.52 -24.52 15.70
CA GLU A 517 7.30 -24.55 16.53
C GLU A 517 6.95 -23.15 17.06
N ARG A 518 7.95 -22.39 17.54
CA ARG A 518 7.76 -20.98 17.92
C ARG A 518 7.35 -20.12 16.73
N GLY A 519 7.98 -20.34 15.57
CA GLY A 519 7.63 -19.65 14.33
C GLY A 519 6.18 -19.91 13.90
N ILE A 520 5.69 -21.14 14.02
CA ILE A 520 4.31 -21.53 13.72
C ILE A 520 3.32 -20.89 14.71
N ALA A 521 3.64 -20.89 16.00
CA ALA A 521 2.81 -20.20 17.00
C ALA A 521 2.71 -18.69 16.72
N PHE A 522 3.79 -18.09 16.22
CA PHE A 522 3.83 -16.68 15.83
C PHE A 522 3.12 -16.40 14.49
N SER A 523 3.32 -17.25 13.49
CA SER A 523 2.79 -17.10 12.13
C SER A 523 2.16 -18.42 11.65
N PRO A 524 0.94 -18.73 12.10
CA PRO A 524 0.29 -20.03 11.87
C PRO A 524 -0.10 -20.27 10.40
N TYR A 525 -0.02 -19.26 9.54
CA TYR A 525 -0.31 -19.36 8.11
C TYR A 525 0.96 -19.23 7.25
N ALA A 526 2.15 -19.52 7.80
CA ALA A 526 3.40 -19.56 7.03
C ALA A 526 3.72 -20.99 6.56
N PRO A 527 3.53 -21.32 5.26
CA PRO A 527 3.62 -22.70 4.78
C PRO A 527 5.03 -23.30 4.91
N ALA A 528 6.07 -22.48 4.72
CA ALA A 528 7.47 -22.93 4.78
C ALA A 528 7.83 -23.55 6.15
N LEU A 529 7.30 -23.01 7.24
CA LEU A 529 7.62 -23.48 8.59
C LEU A 529 7.12 -24.91 8.85
N TYR A 530 5.90 -25.23 8.38
CA TYR A 530 5.34 -26.58 8.50
C TYR A 530 6.07 -27.60 7.63
N LYS A 531 6.40 -27.23 6.39
CA LYS A 531 7.14 -28.11 5.47
C LYS A 531 8.52 -28.47 6.04
N GLU A 532 9.23 -27.46 6.54
CA GLU A 532 10.55 -27.65 7.15
C GLU A 532 10.47 -28.47 8.43
N LEU A 533 9.46 -28.23 9.27
CA LEU A 533 9.23 -28.99 10.50
C LEU A 533 8.94 -30.48 10.21
N ALA A 534 8.05 -30.75 9.23
CA ALA A 534 7.76 -32.11 8.80
C ALA A 534 9.02 -32.82 8.27
N LEU A 535 9.84 -32.13 7.48
CA LEU A 535 11.10 -32.66 6.97
C LEU A 535 12.07 -33.03 8.11
N HIS A 536 12.20 -32.18 9.14
CA HIS A 536 13.04 -32.50 10.30
C HIS A 536 12.53 -33.71 11.08
N TYR A 537 11.22 -33.84 11.30
CA TYR A 537 10.66 -35.03 11.94
C TYR A 537 10.89 -36.30 11.11
N ILE A 538 10.75 -36.25 9.77
CA ILE A 538 11.05 -37.38 8.88
C ILE A 538 12.52 -37.79 9.01
N ASN A 539 13.45 -36.83 8.98
CA ASN A 539 14.89 -37.10 9.10
C ASN A 539 15.26 -37.74 10.44
N LEU A 540 14.53 -37.41 11.51
CA LEU A 540 14.66 -38.03 12.83
C LEU A 540 13.88 -39.34 12.99
N LYS A 541 13.22 -39.83 11.94
CA LYS A 541 12.32 -41.00 11.97
C LYS A 541 11.14 -40.85 12.95
N ARG A 542 10.75 -39.62 13.26
CA ARG A 542 9.59 -39.24 14.09
C ARG A 542 8.34 -39.13 13.21
N TYR A 543 7.94 -40.26 12.63
CA TYR A 543 6.93 -40.29 11.56
C TYR A 543 5.53 -39.87 12.04
N LEU A 544 5.19 -40.12 13.31
CA LEU A 544 3.89 -39.73 13.85
C LEU A 544 3.76 -38.21 13.93
N GLU A 545 4.81 -37.52 14.40
CA GLU A 545 4.85 -36.06 14.47
C GLU A 545 4.93 -35.43 13.08
N ALA A 546 5.69 -36.03 12.15
CA ALA A 546 5.72 -35.61 10.75
C ALA A 546 4.31 -35.67 10.13
N LYS A 547 3.60 -36.80 10.32
CA LYS A 547 2.23 -36.99 9.82
C LYS A 547 1.28 -35.93 10.39
N LYS A 548 1.28 -35.73 11.71
CA LYS A 548 0.44 -34.72 12.37
C LYS A 548 0.73 -33.30 11.87
N THR A 549 1.99 -32.99 11.60
CA THR A 549 2.40 -31.70 11.04
C THR A 549 1.88 -31.52 9.62
N MET A 550 1.96 -32.55 8.78
CA MET A 550 1.42 -32.53 7.41
C MET A 550 -0.11 -32.50 7.37
N GLU A 551 -0.80 -33.21 8.28
CA GLU A 551 -2.27 -33.12 8.42
C GLU A 551 -2.69 -31.69 8.73
N ARG A 552 -2.03 -31.06 9.72
CA ARG A 552 -2.29 -29.66 10.06
C ARG A 552 -1.96 -28.71 8.92
N TYR A 553 -0.92 -28.99 8.14
CA TYR A 553 -0.59 -28.21 6.95
C TYR A 553 -1.70 -28.29 5.91
N VAL A 554 -2.17 -29.49 5.55
CA VAL A 554 -3.22 -29.68 4.54
C VAL A 554 -4.56 -29.10 4.97
N GLU A 555 -4.86 -29.00 6.28
CA GLU A 555 -6.03 -28.26 6.76
C GLU A 555 -5.98 -26.76 6.42
N LEU A 556 -4.77 -26.17 6.36
CA LEU A 556 -4.56 -24.74 6.13
C LEU A 556 -4.27 -24.42 4.65
N PHE A 557 -3.60 -25.34 3.96
CA PHE A 557 -3.16 -25.26 2.58
C PHE A 557 -3.61 -26.50 1.79
N PRO A 558 -4.93 -26.76 1.70
CA PRO A 558 -5.45 -27.95 1.02
C PRO A 558 -5.10 -28.01 -0.46
N GLU A 559 -4.74 -26.86 -1.05
CA GLU A 559 -4.37 -26.70 -2.44
C GLU A 559 -2.99 -27.27 -2.80
N ASP A 560 -2.14 -27.55 -1.81
CA ASP A 560 -0.78 -28.04 -2.02
C ASP A 560 -0.78 -29.55 -2.32
N ASP A 561 -0.71 -29.88 -3.61
CA ASP A 561 -0.69 -31.23 -4.14
C ASP A 561 0.49 -32.07 -3.62
N PHE A 562 1.66 -31.45 -3.46
CA PHE A 562 2.87 -32.11 -3.00
C PHE A 562 2.68 -32.67 -1.58
N VAL A 563 2.22 -31.87 -0.63
CA VAL A 563 2.03 -32.34 0.76
C VAL A 563 0.84 -33.30 0.87
N ARG A 564 -0.25 -33.09 0.12
CA ARG A 564 -1.35 -34.08 0.03
C ARG A 564 -0.84 -35.44 -0.44
N GLY A 565 -0.03 -35.46 -1.50
CA GLY A 565 0.57 -36.67 -2.05
C GLY A 565 1.53 -37.37 -1.09
N LEU A 566 2.31 -36.61 -0.30
CA LEU A 566 3.13 -37.17 0.77
C LEU A 566 2.28 -37.83 1.87
N LEU A 567 1.19 -37.19 2.30
CA LEU A 567 0.34 -37.69 3.37
C LEU A 567 -0.33 -39.03 3.01
N VAL A 568 -0.70 -39.23 1.75
CA VAL A 568 -1.26 -40.50 1.26
C VAL A 568 -0.25 -41.65 1.38
N LYS A 569 1.05 -41.37 1.16
CA LYS A 569 2.13 -42.37 1.23
C LYS A 569 2.53 -42.75 2.66
N VAL A 570 2.13 -41.94 3.65
CA VAL A 570 2.42 -42.14 5.08
C VAL A 570 1.24 -42.83 5.79
N ARG A 571 0.28 -43.38 5.04
CA ARG A 571 -0.86 -44.13 5.56
C ARG A 571 -0.53 -45.58 5.87
#